data_AF-A0A955HJW3-F1
#
_entry.id   AF-A0A955HJW3-F1
#
_cell.length_a   1.000
_cell.length_b   1.000
_cell.length_c   1.000
_cell.angle_alpha   90.00
_cell.angle_beta   90.00
_cell.angle_gamma   90.00
#
_symmetry.space_group_name_H-M   'P 1'
#
loop_
_entity.id
_entity.type
_entity.pdbx_description
1 polymer ?
#
loop_
_entity_poly.entity_id
_entity_poly.type
_entity_poly.pdbx_seq_one_letter_code
_entity_poly.pdbx_strand_id
1 'polypeptide(L)'
;MRTSFQIFLIGGIVVLFVVTGVLLMRNQDVAQNPIPDVENNGNGSGQVVTPIATSTQVRPAFLDRVEVTPDPQNPGLYFIGNTFTPDASYVIVYDSAAEFFNITLLKQPLTGSRIDAETYLEAILGVSRNSMCSLHYSVTVPYYVDETYTGKALGFSFCPGAVVIE
;
A
#
# COMPACT_ATOMS: atom_id res chain seq x y z
N MET A 1 52.03 14.37 1.46
CA MET A 1 51.30 13.09 1.27
C MET A 1 51.44 12.22 2.51
N ARG A 2 50.57 12.36 3.54
CA ARG A 2 50.58 11.44 4.70
C ARG A 2 49.32 11.49 5.60
N THR A 3 48.15 11.86 5.07
CA THR A 3 46.91 11.98 5.89
C THR A 3 45.73 11.13 5.43
N SER A 4 45.84 10.41 4.32
CA SER A 4 44.67 9.74 3.71
C SER A 4 44.40 8.30 4.15
N PHE A 5 45.21 7.72 5.06
CA PHE A 5 45.14 6.27 5.35
C PHE A 5 44.43 5.88 6.67
N GLN A 6 44.04 6.86 7.50
CA GLN A 6 43.44 6.58 8.82
C GLN A 6 41.90 6.59 8.83
N ILE A 7 41.24 7.09 7.78
CA ILE A 7 39.76 7.26 7.76
C ILE A 7 39.03 5.95 7.41
N PHE A 8 39.67 5.03 6.68
CA PHE A 8 39.01 3.79 6.21
C PHE A 8 38.78 2.74 7.29
N LEU A 9 39.46 2.81 8.44
CA LEU A 9 39.37 1.78 9.48
C LEU A 9 38.17 1.95 10.43
N ILE A 10 37.66 3.18 10.58
CA ILE A 10 36.54 3.49 11.49
C ILE A 10 35.19 3.21 10.80
N GLY A 11 35.09 3.45 9.49
CA GLY A 11 33.85 3.22 8.73
C GLY A 11 33.44 1.74 8.61
N GLY A 12 34.41 0.82 8.51
CA GLY A 12 34.13 -0.61 8.38
C GLY A 12 33.53 -1.26 9.63
N ILE A 13 33.93 -0.78 10.82
CA ILE A 13 33.47 -1.34 12.10
C ILE A 13 32.01 -0.95 12.40
N VAL A 14 31.61 0.28 12.07
CA VAL A 14 30.23 0.75 12.29
C VAL A 14 29.23 -0.01 11.44
N VAL A 15 29.56 -0.34 10.19
CA VAL A 15 28.67 -1.11 9.30
C VAL A 15 28.46 -2.54 9.82
N LEU A 16 29.49 -3.17 10.42
CA LEU A 16 29.39 -4.54 10.95
C LEU A 16 28.42 -4.64 12.15
N PHE A 17 28.37 -3.61 13.02
CA PHE A 17 27.47 -3.58 14.16
C PHE A 17 26.00 -3.32 13.77
N VAL A 18 25.74 -2.54 12.72
CA VAL A 18 24.37 -2.27 12.25
C VAL A 18 23.75 -3.52 11.61
N VAL A 19 24.52 -4.30 10.85
CA VAL A 19 24.02 -5.51 10.19
C VAL A 19 23.73 -6.65 11.18
N THR A 20 24.55 -6.81 12.22
CA THR A 20 24.30 -7.82 13.27
C THR A 20 23.12 -7.45 14.18
N GLY A 21 22.89 -6.17 14.45
CA GLY A 21 21.75 -5.72 15.26
C GLY A 21 20.38 -5.98 14.61
N VAL A 22 20.25 -5.79 13.30
CA VAL A 22 18.96 -5.95 12.59
C VAL A 22 18.54 -7.42 12.45
N LEU A 23 19.50 -8.36 12.43
CA LEU A 23 19.21 -9.80 12.33
C LEU A 23 18.68 -10.41 13.64
N LEU A 24 18.89 -9.78 14.80
CA LEU A 24 18.42 -10.30 16.08
C LEU A 24 17.01 -9.83 16.49
N MET A 25 16.38 -8.91 15.74
CA MET A 25 15.06 -8.38 16.09
C MET A 25 13.88 -9.00 15.33
N ARG A 26 14.10 -10.03 14.50
CA ARG A 26 13.04 -10.64 13.67
C ARG A 26 12.28 -11.84 14.25
N ASN A 27 12.55 -12.22 15.50
CA ASN A 27 11.92 -13.40 16.11
C ASN A 27 11.24 -13.06 17.45
N GLN A 28 10.15 -12.30 17.40
CA GLN A 28 9.18 -12.34 18.49
C GLN A 28 7.93 -13.08 18.02
N ASP A 29 7.80 -14.26 18.63
CA ASP A 29 6.79 -15.26 18.44
C ASP A 29 5.37 -14.68 18.59
N VAL A 30 4.54 -14.92 17.57
CA VAL A 30 3.09 -14.73 17.67
C VAL A 30 2.55 -15.87 18.54
N ALA A 31 2.30 -15.58 19.82
CA ALA A 31 1.56 -16.47 20.70
C ALA A 31 0.13 -16.63 20.17
N GLN A 32 -0.18 -17.81 19.63
CA GLN A 32 -1.55 -18.18 19.28
C GLN A 32 -2.32 -18.48 20.58
N ASN A 33 -3.30 -17.63 20.89
CA ASN A 33 -4.28 -17.95 21.93
C ASN A 33 -5.07 -19.21 21.51
N PRO A 34 -5.28 -20.18 22.41
CA PRO A 34 -6.16 -21.31 22.13
C PRO A 34 -7.59 -20.84 21.95
N ILE A 35 -8.19 -21.20 20.82
CA ILE A 35 -9.61 -20.98 20.53
C ILE A 35 -10.40 -21.90 21.46
N PRO A 36 -11.42 -21.42 22.19
CA PRO A 36 -12.29 -22.28 22.98
C PRO A 36 -13.12 -23.16 22.03
N ASP A 37 -13.06 -24.47 22.27
CA ASP A 37 -13.85 -25.47 21.56
C ASP A 37 -15.36 -25.17 21.73
N VAL A 38 -16.04 -24.90 20.62
CA VAL A 38 -17.49 -24.73 20.58
C VAL A 38 -18.13 -26.12 20.60
N GLU A 39 -18.63 -26.51 21.77
CA GLU A 39 -19.43 -27.71 21.99
C GLU A 39 -20.82 -27.54 21.33
N ASN A 40 -20.98 -28.12 20.15
CA ASN A 40 -22.22 -28.05 19.37
C ASN A 40 -23.07 -29.31 19.67
N ASN A 41 -24.06 -29.16 20.54
CA ASN A 41 -25.01 -30.22 20.88
C ASN A 41 -26.00 -30.40 19.72
N GLY A 42 -25.90 -31.56 19.07
CA GLY A 42 -26.58 -31.84 17.80
C GLY A 42 -28.08 -32.10 17.90
N ASN A 43 -28.79 -31.84 16.79
CA ASN A 43 -29.90 -32.65 16.31
C ASN A 43 -30.22 -32.26 14.85
N GLY A 44 -29.96 -33.14 13.88
CA GLY A 44 -30.44 -32.96 12.50
C GLY A 44 -29.60 -33.60 11.40
N SER A 45 -30.02 -34.79 10.98
CA SER A 45 -29.86 -35.42 9.65
C SER A 45 -28.63 -35.03 8.80
N GLY A 46 -27.72 -35.99 8.64
CA GLY A 46 -26.51 -35.86 7.85
C GLY A 46 -26.75 -35.44 6.39
N GLN A 47 -26.26 -34.26 6.07
CA GLN A 47 -25.59 -34.02 4.79
C GLN A 47 -24.10 -33.92 5.09
N VAL A 48 -23.31 -34.77 4.42
CA VAL A 48 -21.85 -34.65 4.40
C VAL A 48 -21.54 -33.37 3.63
N VAL A 49 -21.42 -32.25 4.35
CA VAL A 49 -20.92 -30.99 3.80
C VAL A 49 -19.42 -31.17 3.64
N THR A 50 -18.97 -31.53 2.44
CA THR A 50 -17.57 -31.44 2.08
C THR A 50 -17.13 -29.97 2.23
N PRO A 51 -16.04 -29.67 2.96
CA PRO A 51 -15.53 -28.32 2.99
C PRO A 51 -15.07 -27.95 1.57
N ILE A 52 -15.75 -26.99 0.94
CA ILE A 52 -15.30 -26.37 -0.32
C ILE A 52 -14.12 -25.47 0.05
N ALA A 53 -12.97 -26.08 0.28
CA ALA A 53 -11.71 -25.42 0.49
C ALA A 53 -11.09 -25.11 -0.87
N THR A 54 -11.55 -24.03 -1.50
CA THR A 54 -10.73 -23.27 -2.46
C THR A 54 -11.30 -21.86 -2.53
N SER A 55 -10.87 -20.98 -1.62
CA SER A 55 -10.99 -19.55 -1.85
C SER A 55 -10.00 -19.20 -2.97
N THR A 56 -10.39 -19.45 -4.21
CA THR A 56 -9.68 -18.90 -5.36
C THR A 56 -9.83 -17.39 -5.23
N GLN A 57 -8.79 -16.72 -4.72
CA GLN A 57 -8.77 -15.26 -4.66
C GLN A 57 -8.93 -14.76 -6.09
N VAL A 58 -10.12 -14.26 -6.41
CA VAL A 58 -10.46 -13.81 -7.75
C VAL A 58 -9.63 -12.56 -8.00
N ARG A 59 -8.69 -12.64 -8.94
CA ARG A 59 -7.87 -11.49 -9.32
C ARG A 59 -8.79 -10.34 -9.77
N PRO A 60 -8.66 -9.13 -9.21
CA PRO A 60 -9.49 -8.01 -9.61
C PRO A 60 -9.38 -7.72 -11.11
N ALA A 61 -10.53 -7.55 -11.79
CA ALA A 61 -10.58 -7.39 -13.24
C ALA A 61 -9.83 -6.14 -13.75
N PHE A 62 -9.69 -5.09 -12.92
CA PHE A 62 -8.95 -3.90 -13.32
C PHE A 62 -7.46 -4.17 -13.56
N LEU A 63 -6.89 -5.24 -12.98
CA LEU A 63 -5.49 -5.59 -13.18
C LEU A 63 -5.19 -6.11 -14.60
N ASP A 64 -6.21 -6.40 -15.41
CA ASP A 64 -6.08 -6.81 -16.81
C ASP A 64 -6.09 -5.62 -17.79
N ARG A 65 -6.21 -4.40 -17.27
CA ARG A 65 -6.22 -3.19 -18.09
C ARG A 65 -4.81 -2.84 -18.57
N VAL A 66 -4.71 -2.33 -19.81
CA VAL A 66 -3.44 -1.94 -20.42
C VAL A 66 -2.75 -0.80 -19.68
N GLU A 67 -3.52 0.01 -18.96
CA GLU A 67 -3.02 1.10 -18.14
C GLU A 67 -2.40 0.63 -16.81
N VAL A 68 -2.58 -0.64 -16.44
CA VAL A 68 -2.05 -1.21 -15.20
C VAL A 68 -0.79 -2.01 -15.52
N THR A 69 0.35 -1.54 -14.99
CA THR A 69 1.65 -2.15 -15.25
C THR A 69 2.20 -2.75 -13.95
N PRO A 70 2.58 -4.04 -13.92
CA PRO A 70 3.22 -4.62 -12.74
C PRO A 70 4.59 -3.96 -12.49
N ASP A 71 4.95 -3.76 -11.22
CA ASP A 71 6.29 -3.34 -10.84
C ASP A 71 7.25 -4.54 -10.95
N PRO A 72 8.25 -4.50 -11.85
CA PRO A 72 9.19 -5.60 -12.04
C PRO A 72 10.13 -5.80 -10.85
N GLN A 73 10.31 -4.80 -10.00
CA GLN A 73 11.19 -4.85 -8.83
C GLN A 73 10.46 -5.31 -7.57
N ASN A 74 9.14 -5.11 -7.52
CA ASN A 74 8.32 -5.38 -6.35
C ASN A 74 7.08 -6.22 -6.74
N PRO A 75 7.22 -7.56 -6.81
CA PRO A 75 6.10 -8.45 -7.15
C PRO A 75 4.88 -8.22 -6.26
N GLY A 76 3.71 -8.08 -6.88
CA GLY A 76 2.46 -7.76 -6.18
C GLY A 76 2.14 -6.27 -6.12
N LEU A 77 3.07 -5.39 -6.52
CA LEU A 77 2.78 -3.97 -6.73
C LEU A 77 2.47 -3.70 -8.21
N TYR A 78 1.52 -2.80 -8.44
CA TYR A 78 1.08 -2.41 -9.77
C TYR A 78 0.96 -0.89 -9.85
N PHE A 79 1.55 -0.29 -10.88
CA PHE A 79 1.31 1.11 -11.23
C PHE A 79 0.01 1.22 -12.01
N ILE A 80 -0.84 2.17 -11.65
CA ILE A 80 -2.09 2.48 -12.34
C ILE A 80 -1.93 3.82 -13.07
N GLY A 81 -1.72 3.76 -14.38
CA GLY A 81 -1.46 4.92 -15.23
C GLY A 81 -0.04 5.44 -15.11
N ASN A 82 0.15 6.49 -14.29
CA ASN A 82 1.44 7.17 -14.18
C ASN A 82 2.44 6.37 -13.34
N THR A 83 3.72 6.48 -13.70
CA THR A 83 4.87 6.10 -12.87
C THR A 83 5.54 7.35 -12.30
N PHE A 84 6.54 7.17 -11.43
CA PHE A 84 7.31 8.27 -10.86
C PHE A 84 8.18 8.98 -11.92
N THR A 85 7.59 9.92 -12.65
CA THR A 85 8.27 10.80 -13.59
C THR A 85 8.30 12.24 -13.06
N PRO A 86 9.25 13.10 -13.50
CA PRO A 86 9.34 14.49 -13.05
C PRO A 86 8.08 15.33 -13.33
N ASP A 87 7.31 14.94 -14.35
CA ASP A 87 6.13 15.69 -14.79
C ASP A 87 4.81 15.16 -14.22
N ALA A 88 4.84 14.00 -13.55
CA ALA A 88 3.64 13.38 -12.98
C ALA A 88 3.04 14.27 -11.88
N SER A 89 1.74 14.56 -11.98
CA SER A 89 1.00 15.25 -10.91
C SER A 89 0.65 14.33 -9.75
N TYR A 90 0.54 13.02 -10.02
CA TYR A 90 0.28 11.98 -9.03
C TYR A 90 0.79 10.62 -9.53
N VAL A 91 0.95 9.69 -8.60
CA VAL A 91 1.15 8.25 -8.87
C VAL A 91 0.17 7.44 -8.05
N ILE A 92 -0.36 6.37 -8.65
CA ILE A 92 -1.22 5.41 -7.97
C ILE A 92 -0.54 4.05 -8.03
N VAL A 93 -0.32 3.45 -6.86
CA VAL A 93 0.20 2.08 -6.72
C VAL A 93 -0.85 1.23 -6.03
N TYR A 94 -1.13 0.06 -6.58
CA TYR A 94 -1.94 -0.96 -5.94
C TYR A 94 -1.07 -2.09 -5.41
N ASP A 95 -1.23 -2.42 -4.13
CA ASP A 95 -0.66 -3.60 -3.49
C ASP A 95 -1.69 -4.72 -3.50
N SER A 96 -1.46 -5.77 -4.29
CA SER A 96 -2.39 -6.89 -4.40
C SER A 96 -2.41 -7.80 -3.18
N ALA A 97 -1.37 -7.81 -2.36
CA ALA A 97 -1.33 -8.63 -1.15
C ALA A 97 -2.15 -7.98 -0.03
N ALA A 98 -2.09 -6.65 0.07
CA ALA A 98 -2.86 -5.88 1.05
C ALA A 98 -4.23 -5.40 0.54
N GLU A 99 -4.51 -5.60 -0.75
CA GLU A 99 -5.68 -5.04 -1.46
C GLU A 99 -5.80 -3.53 -1.24
N PHE A 100 -4.67 -2.82 -1.32
CA PHE A 100 -4.52 -1.44 -0.85
C PHE A 100 -4.06 -0.50 -1.98
N PHE A 101 -4.67 0.68 -2.08
CA PHE A 101 -4.28 1.73 -3.02
C PHE A 101 -3.48 2.82 -2.31
N ASN A 102 -2.25 3.06 -2.76
CA ASN A 102 -1.45 4.22 -2.36
C ASN A 102 -1.48 5.27 -3.48
N ILE A 103 -2.06 6.42 -3.18
CA ILE A 103 -2.11 7.57 -4.06
C ILE A 103 -1.17 8.63 -3.49
N THR A 104 -0.15 9.00 -4.27
CA THR A 104 0.81 10.06 -3.89
C THR A 104 0.63 11.26 -4.81
N LEU A 105 0.35 12.44 -4.24
CA LEU A 105 0.25 13.69 -4.97
C LEU A 105 1.64 14.32 -5.10
N LEU A 106 2.14 14.46 -6.33
CA LEU A 106 3.54 14.81 -6.62
C LEU A 106 3.70 16.27 -7.06
N LYS A 107 2.61 17.03 -7.18
CA LYS A 107 2.63 18.39 -7.75
C LYS A 107 1.56 19.30 -7.17
N GLN A 108 1.89 20.60 -7.06
CA GLN A 108 0.96 21.69 -6.76
C GLN A 108 0.25 22.20 -8.03
N PRO A 109 -1.00 22.70 -7.94
CA PRO A 109 -1.83 22.77 -6.74
C PRO A 109 -2.37 21.39 -6.35
N LEU A 110 -2.29 21.04 -5.06
CA LEU A 110 -2.69 19.71 -4.56
C LEU A 110 -4.13 19.34 -4.91
N THR A 111 -5.05 20.31 -4.88
CA THR A 111 -6.46 20.11 -5.25
C THR A 111 -6.61 19.60 -6.67
N GLY A 112 -5.85 20.13 -7.62
CA GLY A 112 -5.86 19.67 -9.02
C GLY A 112 -5.33 18.24 -9.15
N SER A 113 -4.12 17.99 -8.62
CA SER A 113 -3.49 16.68 -8.65
C SER A 113 -4.37 15.59 -8.01
N ARG A 114 -5.08 15.94 -6.94
CA ARG A 114 -6.01 15.05 -6.25
C ARG A 114 -7.24 14.71 -7.09
N ILE A 115 -7.89 15.72 -7.69
CA ILE A 115 -9.06 15.52 -8.54
C ILE A 115 -8.71 14.68 -9.78
N ASP A 116 -7.53 14.91 -10.36
CA ASP A 116 -7.04 14.15 -11.51
C ASP A 116 -6.83 12.68 -11.13
N ALA A 117 -6.16 12.40 -10.01
CA ALA A 117 -5.95 11.04 -9.49
C ALA A 117 -7.27 10.32 -9.21
N GLU A 118 -8.21 11.01 -8.57
CA GLU A 118 -9.54 10.50 -8.24
C GLU A 118 -10.34 10.12 -9.48
N THR A 119 -10.43 11.03 -10.44
CA THR A 119 -11.18 10.83 -11.68
C THR A 119 -10.57 9.71 -12.50
N TYR A 120 -9.24 9.64 -12.55
CA TYR A 120 -8.54 8.58 -13.25
C TYR A 120 -8.80 7.22 -12.60
N LEU A 121 -8.67 7.11 -11.28
CA LEU A 121 -8.91 5.86 -10.57
C LEU A 121 -10.36 5.39 -10.69
N GLU A 122 -11.33 6.32 -10.62
CA GLU A 122 -12.76 6.05 -10.86
C GLU A 122 -12.96 5.39 -12.23
N ALA A 123 -12.36 5.96 -13.28
CA ALA A 123 -12.45 5.43 -14.64
C ALA A 123 -11.73 4.09 -14.82
N ILE A 124 -10.62 3.86 -14.11
CA ILE A 124 -9.89 2.58 -14.16
C ILE A 124 -10.71 1.46 -13.51
N LEU A 125 -11.25 1.71 -12.32
CA LEU A 125 -11.99 0.73 -11.54
C LEU A 125 -13.41 0.50 -12.06
N GLY A 126 -13.99 1.47 -12.77
CA GLY A 126 -15.36 1.38 -13.26
C GLY A 126 -16.39 1.38 -12.14
N VAL A 127 -16.08 2.02 -11.01
CA VAL A 127 -16.96 2.14 -9.84
C VAL A 127 -17.36 3.58 -9.62
N SER A 128 -18.44 3.81 -8.87
CA SER A 128 -18.84 5.18 -8.51
C SER A 128 -17.90 5.79 -7.47
N ARG A 129 -17.81 7.12 -7.44
CA ARG A 129 -17.15 7.85 -6.33
C ARG A 129 -17.54 7.36 -4.94
N ASN A 130 -18.83 7.11 -4.69
CA ASN A 130 -19.27 6.61 -3.39
C ASN A 130 -18.68 5.22 -3.06
N SER A 131 -18.55 4.35 -4.06
CA SER A 131 -17.89 3.05 -3.92
C SER A 131 -16.39 3.18 -3.66
N MET A 132 -15.73 4.22 -4.18
CA MET A 132 -14.31 4.47 -3.90
C MET A 132 -14.05 4.75 -2.42
N CYS A 133 -15.02 5.29 -1.68
CA CYS A 133 -14.89 5.52 -0.24
C CYS A 133 -14.83 4.23 0.58
N SER A 134 -15.19 3.07 -0.01
CA SER A 134 -15.09 1.76 0.64
C SER A 134 -13.78 1.02 0.30
N LEU A 135 -12.92 1.58 -0.56
CA LEU A 135 -11.61 1.00 -0.85
C LEU A 135 -10.70 1.07 0.39
N HIS A 136 -9.71 0.20 0.46
CA HIS A 136 -8.58 0.37 1.38
C HIS A 136 -7.53 1.24 0.67
N TYR A 137 -7.32 2.47 1.14
CA TYR A 137 -6.43 3.39 0.45
C TYR A 137 -5.81 4.47 1.35
N SER A 138 -4.79 5.14 0.83
CA SER A 138 -4.29 6.41 1.35
C SER A 138 -4.05 7.41 0.22
N VAL A 139 -4.28 8.69 0.52
CA VAL A 139 -3.87 9.81 -0.32
C VAL A 139 -2.85 10.62 0.47
N THR A 140 -1.63 10.72 -0.05
CA THR A 140 -0.49 11.29 0.67
C THR A 140 0.25 12.33 -0.17
N VAL A 141 1.06 13.16 0.50
CA VAL A 141 1.87 14.21 -0.11
C VAL A 141 3.30 14.09 0.40
N PRO A 142 4.32 14.09 -0.48
CA PRO A 142 5.71 14.17 -0.06
C PRO A 142 6.09 15.56 0.48
N TYR A 143 7.07 15.58 1.37
CA TYR A 143 7.61 16.81 1.99
C TYR A 143 8.00 17.89 0.97
N TYR A 144 8.62 17.49 -0.14
CA TYR A 144 9.08 18.43 -1.17
C TYR A 144 7.95 19.07 -1.99
N VAL A 145 6.73 18.55 -1.90
CA VAL A 145 5.55 19.10 -2.59
C VAL A 145 4.81 20.07 -1.67
N ASP A 146 4.58 19.65 -0.42
CA ASP A 146 3.88 20.44 0.58
C ASP A 146 4.17 19.96 2.00
N GLU A 147 4.89 20.77 2.77
CA GLU A 147 5.23 20.45 4.16
C GLU A 147 3.99 20.40 5.07
N THR A 148 2.94 21.18 4.77
CA THR A 148 1.73 21.28 5.58
C THR A 148 0.88 20.02 5.49
N TYR A 149 0.82 19.40 4.31
CA TYR A 149 0.02 18.19 4.08
C TYR A 149 0.81 16.88 4.17
N THR A 150 2.14 16.96 4.36
CA THR A 150 2.99 15.78 4.50
C THR A 150 2.63 14.93 5.71
N GLY A 151 2.60 13.61 5.52
CA GLY A 151 2.28 12.63 6.57
C GLY A 151 0.80 12.57 6.96
N LYS A 152 -0.06 13.41 6.38
CA LYS A 152 -1.51 13.36 6.59
C LYS A 152 -2.16 12.39 5.61
N ALA A 153 -3.14 11.63 6.09
CA ALA A 153 -4.04 10.86 5.23
C ALA A 153 -5.14 11.81 4.71
N LEU A 154 -5.04 12.25 3.46
CA LEU A 154 -5.95 13.25 2.91
C LEU A 154 -7.33 12.70 2.54
N GLY A 155 -7.42 11.40 2.23
CA GLY A 155 -8.63 10.74 1.71
C GLY A 155 -8.93 11.14 0.26
N PHE A 156 -10.05 10.68 -0.31
CA PHE A 156 -10.60 11.24 -1.56
C PHE A 156 -11.51 12.45 -1.26
N SER A 157 -11.50 13.48 -2.09
CA SER A 157 -12.08 14.80 -1.83
C SER A 157 -13.58 14.77 -1.57
N PHE A 158 -14.27 13.78 -2.15
CA PHE A 158 -15.70 13.55 -2.02
C PHE A 158 -16.06 12.57 -0.88
N CYS A 159 -15.09 11.97 -0.20
CA CYS A 159 -15.36 11.02 0.88
C CYS A 159 -15.52 11.73 2.23
N PRO A 160 -16.40 11.21 3.12
CA PRO A 160 -16.52 11.73 4.48
C PRO A 160 -15.19 11.70 5.24
N GLY A 161 -14.89 12.77 5.98
CA GLY A 161 -13.66 12.88 6.78
C GLY A 161 -12.40 13.22 5.99
N ALA A 162 -12.51 13.42 4.68
CA ALA A 162 -11.43 13.90 3.84
C ALA A 162 -10.90 15.26 4.31
N VAL A 163 -9.58 15.44 4.25
CA VAL A 163 -8.93 16.72 4.53
C VAL A 163 -9.30 17.71 3.43
N VAL A 164 -9.83 18.86 3.83
CA VAL A 164 -10.06 20.00 2.93
C VAL A 164 -8.70 20.65 2.64
N ILE A 165 -8.40 20.83 1.35
CA ILE A 165 -7.19 21.48 0.87
C ILE A 165 -7.60 22.86 0.36
N GLU A 166 -6.97 23.90 0.89
CA GLU A 166 -7.17 25.29 0.46
C GLU A 166 -6.41 25.62 -0.83
#